data_AF-A0A932ZIB6-F1
#
_entry.id   AF-A0A932ZIB6-F1
#
_cell.length_a   1.000
_cell.length_b   1.000
_cell.length_c   1.000
_cell.angle_alpha   90.00
_cell.angle_beta   90.00
_cell.angle_gamma   90.00
#
_symmetry.space_group_name_H-M   'P 1'
#
loop_
_entity.id
_entity.type
_entity.pdbx_description
1 polymer ?
#
loop_
_entity_poly.entity_id
_entity_poly.type
_entity_poly.pdbx_seq_one_letter_code
_entity_poly.pdbx_strand_id
1 'polypeptide(L)' 'MNPTSKIKVRCPQCKTQVAWEGNPHRPFCSERCKLIDLGQWATEQYKVPCDEDENVEEDNEEVTKH' A
#
# COMPACT_ATOMS: atom_id res chain seq x y z
N MET A 1 -13.59 19.75 21.52
CA MET A 1 -13.41 19.08 20.20
C MET A 1 -14.78 18.80 19.63
N ASN A 2 -15.10 19.31 18.44
CA ASN A 2 -16.46 19.22 17.86
C ASN A 2 -16.84 17.77 17.53
N PRO A 3 -17.91 17.20 18.13
CA PRO A 3 -18.14 15.76 18.14
C PRO A 3 -18.75 15.12 16.88
N THR A 4 -18.87 15.80 15.73
CA THR A 4 -19.71 15.26 14.62
C THR A 4 -19.27 15.60 13.19
N SER A 5 -18.03 16.02 12.97
CA SER A 5 -17.56 16.21 11.59
C SER A 5 -17.36 14.84 10.93
N LYS A 6 -18.34 14.42 10.11
CA LYS A 6 -18.29 13.19 9.32
C LYS A 6 -17.05 13.20 8.44
N ILE A 7 -16.01 12.48 8.86
CA ILE A 7 -14.76 12.32 8.11
C ILE A 7 -15.12 11.69 6.75
N LYS A 8 -14.57 12.21 5.66
CA LYS A 8 -14.64 11.58 4.35
C LYS A 8 -13.23 11.33 3.84
N VAL A 9 -13.00 10.17 3.25
CA VAL A 9 -11.70 9.75 2.71
C VAL A 9 -11.84 9.38 1.24
N ARG A 10 -10.74 9.45 0.48
CA ARG A 10 -10.70 8.94 -0.90
C ARG A 10 -10.35 7.47 -0.91
N CYS A 11 -11.12 6.66 -1.62
CA CYS A 11 -10.78 5.26 -1.89
C CYS A 11 -9.40 5.20 -2.58
N PRO A 12 -8.41 4.46 -2.05
CA PRO A 12 -7.09 4.41 -2.66
C PRO A 12 -7.12 3.78 -4.06
N GLN A 13 -8.04 2.84 -4.30
CA GLN A 13 -8.15 2.13 -5.58
C GLN A 13 -8.74 2.98 -6.72
N CYS A 14 -9.86 3.67 -6.48
CA CYS A 14 -10.63 4.34 -7.54
C CYS A 14 -10.86 5.84 -7.29
N LYS A 15 -10.33 6.36 -6.18
CA LYS A 15 -10.40 7.77 -5.76
C LYS A 15 -11.79 8.32 -5.40
N THR A 16 -12.84 7.49 -5.46
CA THR A 16 -14.18 7.85 -4.98
C THR A 16 -14.15 8.32 -3.53
N GLN A 17 -14.81 9.45 -3.24
CA GLN A 17 -14.91 9.98 -1.88
C GLN A 17 -16.01 9.24 -1.10
N VAL A 18 -15.64 8.64 0.04
CA VAL A 18 -16.55 7.84 0.87
C VAL A 18 -16.55 8.28 2.31
N ALA A 19 -17.67 8.04 2.98
CA ALA A 19 -17.80 8.33 4.40
C ALA A 19 -16.84 7.46 5.23
N TRP A 20 -16.32 8.13 6.25
CA TRP A 20 -15.77 7.63 7.50
C TRP A 20 -16.68 6.54 8.05
N GLU A 21 -17.47 6.96 9.02
CA GLU A 21 -18.50 6.19 9.70
C GLU A 21 -19.50 5.50 8.75
N GLY A 22 -19.98 4.34 9.19
CA GLY A 22 -20.97 3.53 8.45
C GLY A 22 -20.43 2.73 7.26
N ASN A 23 -19.20 2.97 6.79
CA ASN A 23 -18.61 2.19 5.69
C ASN A 23 -17.93 0.90 6.22
N PRO A 24 -18.36 -0.31 5.85
CA PRO A 24 -17.72 -1.56 6.29
C PRO A 24 -16.43 -1.90 5.53
N HIS A 25 -16.17 -1.25 4.38
CA HIS A 25 -15.05 -1.53 3.50
C HIS A 25 -13.93 -0.48 3.57
N ARG A 26 -13.91 0.37 4.61
CA ARG A 26 -12.88 1.42 4.77
C ARG A 26 -11.45 0.85 4.64
N PRO A 27 -10.52 1.58 4.01
CA PRO A 27 -10.68 2.91 3.38
C PRO A 27 -11.29 2.87 1.96
N PHE A 28 -11.68 1.69 1.47
CA PHE A 28 -12.22 1.50 0.12
C PHE A 28 -13.71 1.86 0.03
N CYS A 29 -14.18 2.09 -1.19
CA CYS A 29 -15.59 2.38 -1.45
C CYS A 29 -16.48 1.12 -1.55
N SER A 30 -15.89 -0.06 -1.74
CA SER A 30 -16.61 -1.32 -1.90
C SER A 30 -15.69 -2.51 -1.69
N GLU A 31 -16.27 -3.69 -1.48
CA GLU A 31 -15.55 -4.96 -1.44
C GLU A 31 -14.70 -5.20 -2.70
N ARG A 32 -15.24 -4.87 -3.88
CA ARG A 32 -14.50 -4.97 -5.14
C ARG A 32 -13.18 -4.20 -5.10
N CYS A 33 -13.18 -2.96 -4.61
CA CYS A 33 -11.95 -2.16 -4.56
C CYS A 33 -10.95 -2.73 -3.56
N LYS A 34 -11.42 -3.28 -2.43
CA LYS A 34 -10.56 -3.99 -1.46
C LYS A 34 -9.90 -5.22 -2.11
N LEU A 35 -10.65 -6.03 -2.85
CA LEU A 35 -10.13 -7.23 -3.50
C LEU A 35 -9.12 -6.92 -4.61
N ILE A 36 -9.37 -5.86 -5.39
CA ILE A 36 -8.42 -5.43 -6.43
C ILE A 36 -7.10 -5.00 -5.79
N ASP A 37 -7.14 -4.19 -4.73
CA ASP A 37 -5.94 -3.74 -4.01
C ASP A 37 -5.13 -4.95 -3.52
N LEU A 38 -5.79 -5.92 -2.87
CA LEU A 38 -5.17 -7.19 -2.45
C LEU A 38 -4.56 -7.96 -3.63
N GLY A 39 -5.22 -7.98 -4.78
CA GLY A 39 -4.69 -8.59 -6.00
C GLY A 39 -3.43 -7.88 -6.52
N GLN A 40 -3.36 -6.55 -6.44
CA GLN A 40 -2.17 -5.78 -6.83
C GLN A 40 -0.98 -6.05 -5.92
N TRP A 41 -1.22 -6.21 -4.61
CA TRP A 41 -0.20 -6.69 -3.66
C TRP A 41 0.28 -8.10 -4.02
N ALA A 42 -0.64 -9.03 -4.24
CA ALA A 42 -0.31 -10.42 -4.55
C ALA A 42 0.43 -10.59 -5.89
N THR A 43 0.34 -9.61 -6.79
CA THR A 43 0.97 -9.63 -8.12
C THR A 43 2.18 -8.70 -8.21
N GLU A 44 2.71 -8.22 -7.08
CA GLU A 44 3.89 -7.35 -7.02
C GLU A 44 3.79 -6.09 -7.90
N GLN A 45 2.57 -5.59 -8.12
CA GLN A 45 2.34 -4.35 -8.87
C GLN A 45 2.72 -3.11 -8.06
N TYR A 46 2.67 -3.21 -6.73
CA TYR A 46 3.17 -2.17 -5.85
C TYR A 46 4.69 -2.32 -5.70
N LYS A 47 5.43 -1.35 -6.22
CA LYS A 47 6.89 -1.28 -6.12
C LYS A 47 7.30 -0.03 -5.37
N VAL A 48 8.22 -0.18 -4.44
CA VAL A 48 8.92 0.96 -3.83
C VAL A 48 10.13 1.22 -4.73
N PRO A 49 10.26 2.40 -5.35
CA PRO A 49 11.48 2.73 -6.07
C PRO A 49 12.65 2.73 -5.07
N CYS A 50 13.74 2.05 -5.40
CA CYS A 50 15.02 2.30 -4.75
C CYS A 50 15.69 3.44 -5.50
N ASP A 51 16.13 4.47 -4.76
CA ASP A 51 17.10 5.42 -5.29
C ASP A 51 18.43 4.65 -5.43
N GLU A 52 18.97 4.56 -6.64
CA GLU A 52 20.18 3.78 -6.95
C GLU A 52 21.49 4.49 -6.50
N ASP A 53 21.41 5.41 -5.55
CA ASP A 53 22.51 6.29 -5.14
C ASP A 53 22.98 6.05 -3.70
N GLU A 54 23.10 4.79 -3.28
CA GLU A 54 23.94 4.44 -2.13
C GLU A 54 24.82 3.25 -2.52
N ASN A 55 26.07 3.57 -2.88
CA ASN A 55 27.19 2.66 -3.07
C ASN A 55 27.23 1.57 -1.99
N VAL A 56 26.67 0.39 -2.29
CA VAL A 56 26.89 -0.82 -1.50
C VAL A 56 28.19 -1.43 -2.03
N GLU A 57 29.31 -1.01 -1.44
CA GLU A 57 30.62 -1.62 -1.71
C GLU A 57 30.64 -3.10 -1.27
N GLU A 58 31.37 -3.88 -2.04
CA GLU A 58 31.55 -5.33 -1.97
C GLU A 58 32.11 -5.85 -0.62
N ASP A 59 31.55 -6.96 -0.13
CA ASP A 59 32.12 -7.94 0.81
C ASP A 59 31.36 -9.25 0.52
N ASN A 60 31.92 -10.43 0.21
CA ASN A 60 33.27 -10.93 -0.03
C ASN A 60 33.05 -12.32 -0.66
N GLU A 61 33.84 -12.60 -1.70
CA GLU A 61 34.46 -13.87 -2.10
C GLU A 61 34.00 -15.24 -1.51
N GLU A 62 34.07 -16.25 -2.39
CA GLU A 62 33.87 -17.66 -2.12
C GLU A 62 34.64 -18.21 -0.90
N VAL A 63 33.98 -19.04 -0.08
CA VAL A 63 34.67 -20.10 0.67
C VAL A 63 34.17 -21.45 0.17
N THR A 64 34.79 -21.94 -0.89
CA THR A 64 34.93 -23.38 -1.10
C THR A 64 36.07 -23.90 -0.20
N LYS A 65 35.84 -25.09 0.38
CA LYS A 65 36.78 -25.99 1.09
C LYS A 65 37.08 -25.69 2.57
N HIS A 66 36.56 -26.55 3.46
CA HIS A 66 37.30 -27.56 4.23
C HIS A 66 36.40 -28.76 4.52
#